data_AF-A0A2J4YMA7-F1
#
_entry.id   AF-A0A2J4YMA7-F1
#
_cell.length_a   1.000
_cell.length_b   1.000
_cell.length_c   1.000
_cell.angle_alpha   90.00
_cell.angle_beta   90.00
_cell.angle_gamma   90.00
#
_symmetry.space_group_name_H-M   'P 1'
#
loop_
_entity.id
_entity.type
_entity.pdbx_description
1 polymer ?
#
loop_
_entity_poly.entity_id
_entity_poly.type
_entity_poly.pdbx_seq_one_letter_code
_entity_poly.pdbx_strand_id
1 'polypeptide(L)' 'MIRFAVVGTNWITKQFVDAAHETGKYKLTAIYSRSLEQAQAFASDYPVEHLFT' A
#
# COMPACT_ATOMS: atom_id res chain seq x y z
N MET A 1 -3.30 -15.91 -4.18
CA MET A 1 -3.41 -14.49 -3.78
C MET A 1 -2.24 -13.74 -4.38
N ILE A 2 -2.50 -12.71 -5.19
CA ILE A 2 -1.46 -11.94 -5.88
C ILE A 2 -0.86 -10.94 -4.89
N ARG A 3 0.46 -10.97 -4.72
CA ARG A 3 1.17 -10.00 -3.89
C ARG A 3 1.51 -8.79 -4.75
N PHE A 4 1.24 -7.59 -4.24
CA PHE A 4 1.57 -6.37 -4.94
C PHE A 4 2.19 -5.33 -4.02
N ALA A 5 2.73 -4.29 -4.65
CA ALA A 5 3.29 -3.11 -4.04
C ALA A 5 2.71 -1.86 -4.69
N VAL A 6 2.65 -0.76 -3.94
CA VAL A 6 2.28 0.55 -4.48
C VAL A 6 3.44 1.53 -4.42
N VAL A 7 3.50 2.40 -5.41
CA VAL A 7 4.47 3.48 -5.52
C VAL A 7 3.72 4.80 -5.43
N GLY A 8 3.94 5.52 -4.34
CA GLY A 8 3.25 6.78 -4.03
C GLY A 8 2.09 6.58 -3.06
N THR A 9 1.92 7.55 -2.15
CA THR A 9 1.04 7.47 -0.97
C THR A 9 -0.04 8.53 -1.01
N ASN A 10 -0.73 8.67 -2.16
CA ASN A 10 -1.81 9.64 -2.34
C ASN A 10 -3.18 8.97 -2.24
N TRP A 11 -4.25 9.76 -2.20
CA TRP A 11 -5.63 9.27 -2.03
C TRP A 11 -6.07 8.30 -3.14
N ILE A 12 -5.60 8.48 -4.38
CA ILE A 12 -5.90 7.55 -5.50
C ILE A 12 -5.29 6.18 -5.23
N THR A 13 -4.05 6.12 -4.73
CA THR A 13 -3.41 4.87 -4.33
C THR A 13 -4.21 4.16 -3.25
N LYS A 14 -4.73 4.93 -2.28
CA LYS A 14 -5.58 4.39 -1.21
C LYS A 14 -6.80 3.67 -1.77
N GLN A 15 -7.56 4.35 -2.63
CA GLN A 15 -8.73 3.79 -3.30
C GLN A 15 -8.41 2.55 -4.14
N PHE A 16 -7.25 2.52 -4.81
CA PHE A 16 -6.81 1.34 -5.54
C PHE A 16 -6.56 0.13 -4.62
N VAL A 17 -5.88 0.35 -3.49
CA VAL A 17 -5.61 -0.70 -2.50
C VAL A 17 -6.92 -1.23 -1.91
N ASP A 18 -7.85 -0.34 -1.57
CA ASP A 18 -9.16 -0.70 -1.02
C ASP A 18 -9.94 -1.58 -2.01
N ALA A 19 -10.07 -1.14 -3.26
CA ALA A 19 -10.73 -1.91 -4.32
C ALA A 19 -10.03 -3.26 -4.59
N ALA A 20 -8.70 -3.31 -4.54
CA ALA A 20 -7.94 -4.55 -4.70
C ALA A 20 -8.23 -5.54 -3.56
N HIS A 21 -8.32 -5.06 -2.32
CA HIS A 21 -8.68 -5.88 -1.16
C HIS A 21 -10.13 -6.38 -1.21
N GLU A 22 -11.07 -5.55 -1.68
CA GLU A 22 -12.48 -5.96 -1.88
C GLU A 22 -12.63 -7.18 -2.79
N THR A 23 -11.73 -7.36 -3.76
CA THR A 23 -11.76 -8.55 -4.62
C THR A 23 -11.37 -9.85 -3.91
N GLY A 24 -10.71 -9.77 -2.75
CA GLY A 24 -10.12 -10.92 -2.04
C GLY A 24 -8.97 -11.63 -2.79
N LYS A 25 -8.55 -11.12 -3.96
CA LYS A 25 -7.54 -11.75 -4.82
C LYS A 25 -6.13 -11.21 -4.58
N TYR A 26 -6.02 -10.03 -3.97
CA TYR A 26 -4.76 -9.30 -3.79
C TYR A 26 -4.41 -9.12 -2.32
N LYS A 27 -3.11 -9.09 -2.03
CA LYS A 27 -2.56 -8.70 -0.73
C LYS A 27 -1.49 -7.63 -0.97
N LEU A 28 -1.69 -6.45 -0.38
CA LEU A 28 -0.65 -5.43 -0.35
C LEU A 28 0.48 -5.89 0.56
N THR A 29 1.73 -5.84 0.08
CA THR A 29 2.89 -6.31 0.86
C THR A 29 4.00 -5.29 1.01
N ALA A 30 4.03 -4.29 0.13
CA ALA A 30 5.03 -3.24 0.16
C ALA A 30 4.47 -1.87 -0.26
N ILE A 31 4.97 -0.82 0.35
CA ILE A 31 4.70 0.57 -0.03
C ILE A 31 6.03 1.28 -0.25
N TYR A 32 6.13 1.97 -1.38
CA TYR A 32 7.20 2.92 -1.65
C TYR A 32 6.66 4.35 -1.58
N SER A 33 7.37 5.24 -0.90
CA SER A 33 7.14 6.68 -0.96
C SER A 33 8.44 7.45 -0.89
N ARG A 34 8.47 8.67 -1.44
CA ARG A 34 9.67 9.53 -1.46
C ARG A 34 10.21 9.88 -0.06
N SER A 35 9.43 9.63 0.98
CA SER A 35 9.86 9.72 2.37
C SER A 35 9.29 8.55 3.16
N LEU A 36 10.11 8.02 4.08
CA LEU A 36 9.71 6.91 4.93
C LEU A 36 8.51 7.28 5.81
N GLU A 37 8.46 8.53 6.29
CA GLU A 37 7.36 9.06 7.07
C GLU A 37 6.01 8.96 6.32
N GLN A 38 6.00 9.32 5.03
CA GLN A 38 4.79 9.19 4.21
C GLN A 38 4.43 7.72 3.95
N ALA A 39 5.42 6.84 3.73
CA ALA A 39 5.17 5.41 3.60
C ALA A 39 4.58 4.83 4.90
N GLN A 40 5.11 5.22 6.06
CA GLN A 40 4.64 4.81 7.39
C GLN A 40 3.23 5.30 7.68
N ALA A 41 2.94 6.58 7.37
CA ALA A 41 1.62 7.17 7.54
C ALA A 41 0.57 6.50 6.64
N PHE A 42 0.93 6.10 5.42
CA PHE A 42 0.02 5.34 4.56
C PHE A 42 -0.15 3.90 5.03
N ALA A 43 0.93 3.29 5.54
CA ALA A 43 0.93 1.94 6.06
C ALA A 43 0.08 1.77 7.33
N SER A 44 -0.26 2.84 8.06
CA SER A 44 -1.11 2.71 9.25
C SER A 44 -2.51 2.15 8.94
N ASP A 45 -2.97 2.33 7.70
CA ASP A 45 -4.27 1.86 7.23
C ASP A 45 -4.26 0.40 6.76
N TYR A 46 -3.08 -0.20 6.58
CA TYR A 46 -2.93 -1.49 5.91
C TYR A 46 -1.91 -2.41 6.60
N PRO A 47 -2.20 -3.71 6.74
CA PRO A 47 -1.21 -4.67 7.23
C PRO A 47 -0.15 -4.94 6.14
N VAL A 48 0.93 -4.17 6.16
CA VAL A 48 2.08 -4.27 5.24
C VAL A 48 3.38 -4.60 5.97
N GLU A 49 4.24 -5.37 5.32
CA GLU A 49 5.50 -5.86 5.91
C GLU A 49 6.71 -5.04 5.47
N HIS A 50 6.64 -4.37 4.32
CA HIS A 50 7.78 -3.68 3.72
C HIS A 50 7.47 -2.22 3.41
N LEU A 51 8.37 -1.34 3.85
CA LEU A 51 8.35 0.08 3.52
C LEU A 51 9.67 0.45 2.85
N PHE A 52 9.58 1.20 1.76
CA PHE A 52 10.72 1.64 0.96
C PHE A 52 10.66 3.15 0.72
N THR A 53 11.84 3.74 0.48
CA THR A 53 12.03 5.15 0.09
C THR A 53 12.94 5.27 -1.11
#